data_AF-A0A9X4KS04-F1
#
_entry.id   AF-A0A9X4KS04-F1
#
_cell.length_a   1.000
_cell.length_b   1.000
_cell.length_c   1.000
_cell.angle_alpha   90.00
_cell.angle_beta   90.00
_cell.angle_gamma   90.00
#
_symmetry.space_group_name_H-M   'P 1'
#
loop_
_entity.id
_entity.type
_entity.pdbx_description
1 polymer ?
#
loop_
_entity_poly.entity_id
_entity_poly.type
_entity_poly.pdbx_seq_one_letter_code
_entity_poly.pdbx_strand_id
1 'polypeptide(L)' 'MAKRGHNEVQESLQELTRIFRPKDPRKFVKDYIRKYRITGGYEDELTVIVERELMRINSSAS' A
#
# COMPACT_ATOMS: atom_id res chain seq x y z
N MET A 1 -15.82 -18.97 -4.17
CA MET A 1 -15.51 -18.34 -2.85
C MET A 1 -15.11 -16.90 -3.10
N ALA A 2 -15.98 -15.93 -2.78
CA ALA A 2 -15.72 -14.52 -3.02
C ALA A 2 -14.73 -13.95 -1.97
N LYS A 3 -13.44 -14.24 -2.14
CA LYS A 3 -12.32 -13.55 -1.46
C LYS A 3 -11.67 -12.50 -2.36
N ARG A 4 -12.40 -11.96 -3.36
CA ARG A 4 -11.82 -11.11 -4.41
C ARG A 4 -11.69 -9.63 -4.01
N GLY A 5 -12.64 -9.05 -3.27
CA GLY A 5 -12.66 -7.60 -3.01
C GLY A 5 -11.62 -7.05 -2.03
N HIS A 6 -11.27 -7.78 -0.96
CA HIS A 6 -10.30 -7.28 0.04
C HIS A 6 -8.85 -7.31 -0.47
N ASN A 7 -8.57 -8.18 -1.44
CA ASN A 7 -7.23 -8.38 -1.97
C ASN A 7 -6.85 -7.33 -3.04
N GLU A 8 -7.83 -6.79 -3.77
CA GLU A 8 -7.58 -5.84 -4.87
C GLU A 8 -6.92 -4.54 -4.39
N VAL A 9 -7.36 -4.00 -3.25
CA VAL A 9 -6.76 -2.78 -2.67
C VAL A 9 -5.33 -3.04 -2.22
N GLN A 10 -5.10 -4.18 -1.56
CA GLN A 10 -3.77 -4.56 -1.09
C GLN A 10 -2.80 -4.81 -2.26
N GLU A 11 -3.22 -5.58 -3.27
CA GLU A 11 -2.40 -5.89 -4.45
C GLU A 11 -2.08 -4.61 -5.23
N SER A 12 -3.08 -3.75 -5.46
CA SER A 12 -2.89 -2.44 -6.08
C SER A 12 -1.89 -1.58 -5.30
N LEU A 13 -2.01 -1.52 -3.98
CA LEU A 13 -1.12 -0.73 -3.14
C LEU A 13 0.32 -1.27 -3.17
N GLN A 14 0.50 -2.60 -3.19
CA GLN A 14 1.81 -3.24 -3.30
C GLN A 14 2.46 -2.96 -4.67
N GLU A 15 1.71 -3.05 -5.75
CA GLU A 15 2.20 -2.71 -7.10
C GLU A 15 2.64 -1.24 -7.18
N LEU A 16 1.79 -0.32 -6.72
CA LEU A 16 2.12 1.10 -6.71
C LEU A 16 3.34 1.38 -5.83
N THR A 17 3.47 0.70 -4.69
CA THR A 17 4.65 0.82 -3.83
C THR A 17 5.93 0.38 -4.54
N ARG A 18 5.88 -0.71 -5.32
CA ARG A 18 7.04 -1.21 -6.09
C ARG A 18 7.45 -0.25 -7.22
N ILE A 19 6.48 0.38 -7.88
CA ILE A 19 6.70 1.32 -8.98
C ILE A 19 7.22 2.66 -8.46
N PHE A 20 6.53 3.26 -7.48
CA PHE A 20 6.83 4.61 -7.00
C PHE A 20 7.91 4.66 -5.93
N ARG A 21 8.14 3.56 -5.20
CA ARG A 21 9.08 3.47 -4.06
C ARG A 21 8.96 4.70 -3.15
N PRO A 22 7.77 4.95 -2.58
CA PRO A 22 7.52 6.17 -1.83
C PRO A 22 8.49 6.31 -0.66
N LYS A 23 9.07 7.50 -0.49
CA LYS A 23 9.91 7.85 0.67
C LYS A 23 9.08 7.95 1.96
N ASP A 24 7.84 8.40 1.82
CA ASP A 24 6.91 8.64 2.93
C ASP A 24 5.66 7.74 2.80
N PRO A 25 5.64 6.56 3.45
CA PRO A 25 4.54 5.59 3.32
C PRO A 25 3.20 6.18 3.79
N ARG A 26 3.19 6.93 4.91
CA ARG A 26 1.98 7.61 5.42
C ARG A 26 1.41 8.63 4.44
N LYS A 27 2.27 9.45 3.82
CA LYS A 27 1.83 10.47 2.85
C LYS A 27 1.27 9.80 1.61
N PHE A 28 1.94 8.76 1.13
CA PHE A 28 1.52 7.97 -0.02
C PHE A 28 0.16 7.30 0.19
N VAL A 29 -0.06 6.67 1.35
CA VAL A 29 -1.35 6.04 1.69
C VAL A 29 -2.48 7.07 1.82
N LYS A 30 -2.22 8.22 2.43
CA LYS A 30 -3.21 9.31 2.49
C LYS A 30 -3.62 9.81 1.10
N ASP A 31 -2.67 9.93 0.18
CA ASP A 31 -2.95 10.31 -1.21
C ASP A 31 -3.75 9.22 -1.92
N TYR A 32 -3.37 7.96 -1.75
CA TYR A 32 -4.07 6.79 -2.29
C TYR A 32 -5.53 6.73 -1.81
N ILE A 33 -5.79 6.83 -0.51
CA ILE A 33 -7.15 6.81 0.06
C ILE A 33 -7.99 7.96 -0.49
N ARG A 34 -7.42 9.18 -0.57
CA ARG A 34 -8.11 10.33 -1.15
C ARG A 34 -8.43 10.13 -2.63
N LYS A 35 -7.48 9.60 -3.40
CA LYS A 35 -7.62 9.38 -4.84
C LYS A 35 -8.70 8.36 -5.17
N TYR A 36 -8.77 7.28 -4.40
CA TYR A 36 -9.72 6.17 -4.64
C TYR A 36 -10.98 6.25 -3.78
N ARG A 37 -11.14 7.30 -2.97
CA ARG A 37 -12.26 7.50 -2.03
C ARG A 37 -12.50 6.26 -1.16
N ILE A 38 -11.40 5.66 -0.69
CA ILE A 38 -11.45 4.50 0.20
C ILE A 38 -12.03 4.97 1.53
N THR A 39 -12.92 4.17 2.10
CA THR A 39 -13.54 4.45 3.39
C THR A 39 -12.46 4.70 4.45
N GLY A 40 -12.64 5.74 5.28
CA GLY A 40 -11.70 6.04 6.36
C GLY A 40 -11.56 4.88 7.36
N GLY A 41 -10.42 4.79 8.04
CA GLY A 41 -10.14 3.77 9.06
C GLY A 41 -9.10 2.71 8.66
N TYR A 42 -8.73 2.62 7.38
CA TYR A 42 -7.68 1.69 6.91
C TYR A 42 -6.30 2.34 6.74
N GLU A 43 -6.13 3.61 7.11
CA GLU A 43 -4.87 4.36 6.93
C GLU A 43 -3.67 3.66 7.56
N ASP A 44 -3.80 3.20 8.80
CA ASP A 44 -2.72 2.51 9.52
C ASP A 44 -2.40 1.15 8.89
N GLU A 45 -3.43 0.36 8.58
CA GLU A 45 -3.27 -0.97 7.96
C GLU A 45 -2.58 -0.88 6.58
N LEU A 46 -3.03 0.04 5.73
CA LEU A 46 -2.45 0.29 4.42
C LEU A 46 -1.01 0.83 4.55
N THR A 47 -0.72 1.65 5.56
CA THR A 47 0.65 2.13 5.83
C THR A 47 1.58 0.97 6.15
N VAL A 48 1.17 0.04 7.02
CA VAL A 48 1.96 -1.15 7.36
C VAL A 48 2.25 -2.02 6.14
N ILE A 49 1.29 -2.14 5.21
CA ILE A 49 1.49 -2.88 3.95
C ILE A 49 2.60 -2.23 3.10
N VAL A 50 2.56 -0.91 2.94
CA VAL A 50 3.57 -0.15 2.17
C VAL A 50 4.94 -0.28 2.83
N GLU A 51 5.03 -0.12 4.15
CA GLU A 51 6.29 -0.24 4.89
C GLU A 51 6.92 -1.63 4.74
N ARG A 52 6.11 -2.69 4.85
CA ARG A 52 6.57 -4.07 4.65
C ARG A 52 7.08 -4.32 3.24
N GLU A 53 6.39 -3.83 2.20
CA GLU A 53 6.90 -3.98 0.84
C GLU A 53 8.15 -3.15 0.59
N LEU A 54 8.24 -1.93 1.11
CA LEU A 54 9.47 -1.13 1.03
C LEU A 54 10.66 -1.85 1.70
N MET A 55 10.46 -2.40 2.89
CA MET A 55 11.48 -3.21 3.56
C MET A 55 11.89 -4.41 2.71
N ARG A 56 10.93 -5.15 2.15
CA ARG A 56 11.23 -6.28 1.25
C ARG A 56 12.04 -5.88 0.03
N ILE A 57 11.64 -4.81 -0.66
CA ILE A 57 12.35 -4.31 -1.85
C ILE A 57 13.79 -3.92 -1.50
N ASN A 58 13.98 -3.27 -0.34
CA ASN A 58 15.31 -2.87 0.12
C ASN A 58 16.16 -4.07 0.57
N SER A 59 15.57 -5.07 1.23
CA SER A 59 16.27 -6.29 1.65
C SER A 59 16.62 -7.22 0.48
N SER A 60 15.82 -7.26 -0.58
CA SER A 60 16.15 -8.02 -1.81
C SER A 60 17.21 -7.35 -2.68
N ALA A 61 17.58 -6.10 -2.39
CA ALA A 61 18.66 -5.38 -3.07
C ALA A 61 20.04 -5.59 -2.40
N SER A 62 20.14 -6.49 -1.40
CA SER A 62 21.38 -6.87 -0.71
C SER A 62 21.94 -8.20 -1.18
#